data_AF-A0A497DFE3-F1
#
_entry.id   AF-A0A497DFE3-F1
#
_cell.length_a   1.000
_cell.length_b   1.000
_cell.length_c   1.000
_cell.angle_alpha   90.00
_cell.angle_beta   90.00
_cell.angle_gamma   90.00
#
_symmetry.space_group_name_H-M   'P 1'
#
loop_
_entity.id
_entity.type
_entity.pdbx_description
1 polymer ?
#
loop_
_entity_poly.entity_id
_entity_poly.type
_entity_poly.pdbx_seq_one_letter_code
_entity_poly.pdbx_strand_id
1 'polypeptide(L)'
;MKTITLLILSVFLTISSVNAQLIPVGSGWKYLDDGSNQGTAWQTLNFDDSHWAEDNAQLGYGDSDETTVISYGNDANNKYITYYFRKKITVQDPSAQNGLKLEILRDDGAVIYINGNEVVRSNMPSGVVTSTTLAAHTVSGSAEDEFFVYNISSSCLVQGQNIVAVEIHQRSKTSSDVSFDLKLNFTQLSLFRKAPYVLYLGTNTEILILWQLNETGNCQFE
;
A
#
# COMPACT_ATOMS: atom_id res chain seq x y z
N MET A 1 -30.00 30.17 -47.64
CA MET A 1 -29.68 29.72 -46.27
C MET A 1 -28.68 28.58 -46.38
N LYS A 2 -27.45 28.74 -45.89
CA LYS A 2 -26.44 27.68 -45.87
C LYS A 2 -26.60 26.89 -44.58
N THR A 3 -26.94 25.61 -44.69
CA THR A 3 -27.07 24.70 -43.56
C THR A 3 -25.66 24.32 -43.09
N ILE A 4 -25.29 24.71 -41.87
CA ILE A 4 -24.04 24.31 -41.23
C ILE A 4 -24.32 23.01 -40.48
N THR A 5 -23.72 21.92 -40.93
CA THR A 5 -23.79 20.63 -40.25
C THR A 5 -22.70 20.57 -39.18
N LEU A 6 -23.11 20.57 -37.91
CA LEU A 6 -22.20 20.47 -36.77
C LEU A 6 -21.83 19.01 -36.53
N LEU A 7 -20.58 18.63 -36.80
CA LEU A 7 -20.04 17.32 -36.45
C LEU A 7 -19.60 17.35 -34.98
N ILE A 8 -20.36 16.72 -34.10
CA ILE A 8 -19.98 16.53 -32.70
C ILE A 8 -19.07 15.30 -32.65
N LEU A 9 -17.76 15.51 -32.52
CA LEU A 9 -16.81 14.45 -32.25
C LEU A 9 -16.91 14.07 -30.77
N SER A 10 -17.67 13.02 -30.45
CA SER A 10 -17.75 12.45 -29.12
C SER A 10 -16.47 11.67 -28.80
N VAL A 11 -15.53 12.33 -28.12
CA VAL A 11 -14.39 11.65 -27.50
C VAL A 11 -14.90 10.91 -26.26
N PHE A 12 -15.05 9.59 -26.37
CA PHE A 12 -15.31 8.74 -25.21
C PHE A 12 -14.01 8.61 -24.41
N LEU A 13 -13.86 9.43 -23.36
CA LEU A 13 -12.80 9.26 -22.40
C LEU A 13 -13.19 8.09 -21.48
N THR A 14 -12.63 6.92 -21.70
CA THR A 14 -12.73 5.80 -20.74
C THR A 14 -11.94 6.19 -19.50
N ILE A 15 -12.64 6.62 -18.46
CA ILE A 15 -12.03 6.81 -17.14
C ILE A 15 -11.89 5.41 -16.54
N SER A 16 -10.70 4.82 -16.66
CA SER A 16 -10.37 3.62 -15.89
C SER A 16 -10.39 4.00 -14.42
N SER A 17 -11.34 3.45 -13.69
CA SER A 17 -11.38 3.50 -12.23
C SER A 17 -10.14 2.81 -11.69
N VAL A 18 -9.13 3.58 -11.31
CA VAL A 18 -8.08 3.07 -10.43
C VAL A 18 -8.71 2.87 -9.05
N ASN A 19 -8.68 1.64 -8.54
CA ASN A 19 -8.93 1.42 -7.11
C ASN A 19 -7.82 2.16 -6.36
N ALA A 20 -8.10 3.39 -5.92
CA ALA A 20 -7.12 4.22 -5.22
C ALA A 20 -6.61 3.54 -3.94
N GLN A 21 -7.44 2.67 -3.36
CA GLN A 21 -7.15 1.87 -2.19
C GLN A 21 -6.96 0.40 -2.56
N LEU A 22 -5.78 -0.14 -2.31
CA LEU A 22 -5.40 -1.53 -2.59
C LEU A 22 -5.62 -2.43 -1.37
N ILE A 23 -5.25 -1.93 -0.19
CA ILE A 23 -5.43 -2.61 1.10
C ILE A 23 -5.94 -1.57 2.11
N PRO A 24 -7.21 -1.67 2.55
CA PRO A 24 -7.71 -0.92 3.69
C PRO A 24 -7.12 -1.37 5.03
N VAL A 25 -7.11 -0.47 6.02
CA VAL A 25 -6.89 -0.79 7.44
C VAL A 25 -7.91 -1.85 7.88
N GLY A 26 -7.50 -2.77 8.74
CA GLY A 26 -8.35 -3.85 9.24
C GLY A 26 -8.68 -4.92 8.19
N SER A 27 -7.87 -5.03 7.14
CA SER A 27 -8.05 -6.05 6.11
C SER A 27 -7.79 -7.46 6.64
N GLY A 28 -8.44 -8.46 6.04
CA GLY A 28 -8.08 -9.88 6.21
C GLY A 28 -6.68 -10.21 5.69
N TRP A 29 -5.89 -10.94 6.47
CA TRP A 29 -4.57 -11.45 6.11
C TRP A 29 -4.50 -12.95 6.34
N LYS A 30 -3.84 -13.67 5.41
CA LYS A 30 -3.32 -15.00 5.71
C LYS A 30 -2.14 -14.81 6.66
N TYR A 31 -2.08 -15.57 7.75
CA TYR A 31 -0.99 -15.45 8.72
C TYR A 31 -0.47 -16.81 9.19
N LEU A 32 0.79 -16.80 9.63
CA LEU A 32 1.46 -17.93 10.27
C LEU A 32 2.19 -17.44 11.52
N ASP A 33 1.81 -18.03 12.65
CA ASP A 33 2.21 -17.67 14.01
C ASP A 33 2.73 -18.89 14.79
N ASP A 34 3.32 -19.87 14.09
CA ASP A 34 3.80 -21.12 14.68
C ASP A 34 5.31 -21.13 14.99
N GLY A 35 5.99 -20.01 14.73
CA GLY A 35 7.43 -19.84 14.95
C GLY A 35 8.33 -20.59 13.97
N SER A 36 7.78 -21.21 12.93
CA SER A 36 8.55 -21.94 11.92
C SER A 36 9.27 -21.00 10.94
N ASN A 37 10.43 -21.40 10.43
CA ASN A 37 11.16 -20.64 9.41
C ASN A 37 10.60 -20.94 8.01
N GLN A 38 10.06 -19.92 7.34
CA GLN A 38 9.44 -20.06 6.01
C GLN A 38 10.43 -19.89 4.83
N GLY A 39 11.70 -19.59 5.10
CA GLY A 39 12.68 -19.26 4.06
C GLY A 39 12.24 -18.02 3.26
N THR A 40 12.38 -18.06 1.93
CA THR A 40 12.04 -16.93 1.05
C THR A 40 10.89 -17.21 0.08
N ALA A 41 10.51 -18.48 -0.14
CA ALA A 41 9.50 -18.85 -1.12
C ALA A 41 8.12 -18.23 -0.82
N TRP A 42 7.78 -18.10 0.47
CA TRP A 42 6.55 -17.49 0.96
C TRP A 42 6.37 -16.00 0.59
N GLN A 43 7.41 -15.33 0.10
CA GLN A 43 7.30 -13.94 -0.33
C GLN A 43 6.70 -13.81 -1.74
N THR A 44 6.55 -14.94 -2.45
CA THR A 44 6.14 -14.99 -3.85
C THR A 44 4.68 -15.43 -4.04
N LEU A 45 4.10 -15.07 -5.19
CA LEU A 45 2.68 -15.27 -5.50
C LEU A 45 2.28 -16.76 -5.57
N ASN A 46 3.20 -17.62 -6.00
CA ASN A 46 2.94 -19.04 -6.27
C ASN A 46 3.11 -19.95 -5.06
N PHE A 47 3.56 -19.42 -3.92
CA PHE A 47 3.64 -20.22 -2.70
C PHE A 47 2.25 -20.58 -2.18
N ASP A 48 2.12 -21.84 -1.75
CA ASP A 48 0.89 -22.41 -1.22
C ASP A 48 0.72 -22.04 0.26
N ASP A 49 -0.15 -21.07 0.51
CA ASP A 49 -0.56 -20.60 1.84
C ASP A 49 -1.91 -21.18 2.27
N SER A 50 -2.38 -22.26 1.66
CA SER A 50 -3.69 -22.86 1.96
C SER A 50 -3.85 -23.33 3.42
N HIS A 51 -2.74 -23.67 4.07
CA HIS A 51 -2.70 -24.10 5.48
C HIS A 51 -2.56 -22.94 6.47
N TRP A 52 -2.35 -21.72 5.99
CA TRP A 52 -2.24 -20.54 6.85
C TRP A 52 -3.63 -20.11 7.31
N ALA A 53 -3.73 -19.73 8.58
CA ALA A 53 -4.93 -19.14 9.13
C ALA A 53 -5.24 -17.81 8.42
N GLU A 54 -6.50 -17.37 8.46
CA GLU A 54 -6.91 -16.09 7.87
C GLU A 54 -7.90 -15.40 8.76
N ASP A 55 -7.62 -14.15 9.10
CA ASP A 55 -8.50 -13.29 9.88
C ASP A 55 -8.11 -11.81 9.68
N ASN A 56 -8.88 -10.90 10.27
CA ASN A 56 -8.71 -9.46 10.06
C ASN A 56 -7.65 -8.83 10.97
N ALA A 57 -6.89 -7.89 10.41
CA ALA A 57 -6.07 -6.99 11.21
C ALA A 57 -6.96 -6.10 12.11
N GLN A 58 -6.48 -5.58 13.24
CA GLN A 58 -5.13 -5.72 13.80
C GLN A 58 -4.87 -7.13 14.33
N LEU A 59 -3.78 -7.74 13.87
CA LEU A 59 -3.32 -9.05 14.34
C LEU A 59 -2.23 -8.84 15.39
N GLY A 60 -2.35 -9.49 16.54
CA GLY A 60 -1.40 -9.25 17.62
C GLY A 60 -1.68 -10.01 18.91
N TYR A 61 -1.04 -9.57 19.99
CA TYR A 61 -1.41 -9.90 21.38
C TYR A 61 -0.85 -8.82 22.30
N GLY A 62 -1.42 -8.68 23.50
CA GLY A 62 -0.84 -7.87 24.60
C GLY A 62 -1.55 -6.54 24.86
N ASP A 63 -2.18 -5.95 23.85
CA ASP A 63 -2.70 -4.57 23.90
C ASP A 63 -4.21 -4.50 24.08
N SER A 64 -4.91 -5.62 23.89
CA SER A 64 -6.38 -5.74 24.04
C SER A 64 -7.19 -4.95 23.00
N ASP A 65 -6.54 -4.42 21.98
CA ASP A 65 -7.13 -3.77 20.80
C ASP A 65 -7.18 -4.71 19.58
N GLU A 66 -6.61 -5.92 19.70
CA GLU A 66 -6.44 -6.82 18.58
C GLU A 66 -7.77 -7.40 18.13
N THR A 67 -8.03 -7.30 16.82
CA THR A 67 -9.16 -7.98 16.20
C THR A 67 -8.91 -9.49 16.14
N THR A 68 -7.66 -9.87 15.88
CA THR A 68 -7.23 -11.27 15.87
C THR A 68 -6.04 -11.45 16.80
N VAL A 69 -6.23 -12.28 17.82
CA VAL A 69 -5.15 -12.68 18.71
C VAL A 69 -4.32 -13.79 18.06
N ILE A 70 -3.01 -13.59 17.94
CA ILE A 70 -2.06 -14.57 17.40
C ILE A 70 -1.23 -15.23 18.50
N SER A 71 -0.75 -16.44 18.25
CA SER A 71 -0.01 -17.25 19.21
C SER A 71 1.44 -16.79 19.36
N TYR A 72 1.94 -16.68 20.59
CA TYR A 72 3.36 -16.53 20.87
C TYR A 72 4.07 -17.86 21.18
N GLY A 73 3.37 -18.97 20.98
CA GLY A 73 3.81 -20.29 21.43
C GLY A 73 3.46 -20.56 22.89
N ASN A 74 4.09 -21.59 23.46
CA ASN A 74 3.72 -22.11 24.78
C ASN A 74 4.59 -21.60 25.93
N ASP A 75 5.60 -20.77 25.65
CA ASP A 75 6.55 -20.25 26.63
C ASP A 75 6.65 -18.74 26.55
N ALA A 76 6.08 -18.05 27.55
CA ALA A 76 6.10 -16.60 27.64
C ALA A 76 7.53 -16.01 27.81
N ASN A 77 8.51 -16.82 28.21
CA ASN A 77 9.92 -16.40 28.30
C ASN A 77 10.72 -16.71 27.02
N ASN A 78 10.11 -17.39 26.05
CA ASN A 78 10.73 -17.80 24.80
C ASN A 78 9.71 -17.78 23.64
N LYS A 79 9.11 -16.61 23.43
CA LYS A 79 8.14 -16.35 22.36
C LYS A 79 8.78 -16.42 20.97
N TYR A 80 7.95 -16.56 19.95
CA TYR A 80 8.37 -16.49 18.56
C TYR A 80 8.92 -15.11 18.22
N ILE A 81 10.01 -15.07 17.44
CA ILE A 81 10.60 -13.81 16.99
C ILE A 81 9.84 -13.31 15.75
N THR A 82 9.43 -14.21 14.86
CA THR A 82 8.91 -13.85 13.55
C THR A 82 7.48 -14.34 13.33
N TYR A 83 6.67 -13.47 12.75
CA TYR A 83 5.31 -13.71 12.32
C TYR A 83 5.18 -13.38 10.84
N TYR A 84 4.47 -14.20 10.08
CA TYR A 84 4.34 -14.02 8.64
C TYR A 84 2.92 -13.69 8.23
N PHE A 85 2.78 -12.74 7.31
CA PHE A 85 1.49 -12.29 6.80
C PHE A 85 1.50 -12.22 5.28
N ARG A 86 0.41 -12.63 4.64
CA ARG A 86 0.26 -12.65 3.18
C ARG A 86 -1.11 -12.13 2.76
N LYS A 87 -1.13 -11.29 1.72
CA LYS A 87 -2.36 -10.79 1.11
C LYS A 87 -2.22 -10.66 -0.40
N LYS A 88 -3.11 -11.35 -1.12
CA LYS A 88 -3.25 -11.21 -2.57
C LYS A 88 -4.09 -9.96 -2.89
N ILE A 89 -3.64 -9.17 -3.85
CA ILE A 89 -4.35 -7.99 -4.36
C ILE A 89 -4.43 -8.04 -5.88
N THR A 90 -5.46 -7.44 -6.45
CA THR A 90 -5.63 -7.33 -7.90
C THR A 90 -5.46 -5.87 -8.32
N VAL A 91 -4.54 -5.62 -9.24
CA VAL A 91 -4.22 -4.29 -9.76
C VAL A 91 -4.61 -4.22 -11.23
N GLN A 92 -5.49 -3.28 -11.59
CA GLN A 92 -5.96 -3.15 -12.98
C GLN A 92 -4.93 -2.48 -13.89
N ASP A 93 -4.31 -1.41 -13.41
CA ASP A 93 -3.28 -0.67 -14.14
C ASP A 93 -2.29 -0.05 -13.15
N PRO A 94 -1.10 -0.65 -12.96
CA PRO A 94 -0.07 -0.08 -12.07
C PRO A 94 0.60 1.16 -12.68
N SER A 95 0.55 1.31 -14.01
CA SER A 95 1.23 2.40 -14.73
C SER A 95 0.48 3.73 -14.67
N ALA A 96 -0.81 3.69 -14.33
CA ALA A 96 -1.64 4.87 -14.17
C ALA A 96 -1.24 5.74 -12.97
N GLN A 97 -0.34 5.28 -12.09
CA GLN A 97 -0.04 5.91 -10.81
C GLN A 97 1.46 6.04 -10.57
N ASN A 98 1.89 7.21 -10.07
CA ASN A 98 3.32 7.53 -9.89
C ASN A 98 3.97 6.83 -8.68
N GLY A 99 3.18 6.23 -7.79
CA GLY A 99 3.71 5.53 -6.64
C GLY A 99 2.62 4.91 -5.76
N LEU A 100 3.06 4.38 -4.63
CA LEU A 100 2.24 3.78 -3.60
C LEU A 100 2.54 4.47 -2.28
N LYS A 101 1.48 4.74 -1.52
CA LYS A 101 1.56 5.10 -0.10
C LYS A 101 1.29 3.84 0.71
N LEU A 102 2.34 3.30 1.32
CA LEU A 102 2.29 2.19 2.25
C LEU A 102 2.31 2.76 3.67
N GLU A 103 1.41 2.29 4.51
CA GLU A 103 1.31 2.67 5.91
C GLU A 103 1.29 1.37 6.72
N ILE A 104 2.23 1.17 7.64
CA ILE A 104 2.39 -0.05 8.44
C ILE A 104 2.33 0.29 9.93
N LEU A 105 1.45 -0.38 10.67
CA LEU A 105 1.50 -0.49 12.13
C LEU A 105 2.25 -1.77 12.45
N ARG A 106 3.32 -1.65 13.25
CA ARG A 106 4.23 -2.76 13.54
C ARG A 106 4.85 -2.63 14.91
N ASP A 107 4.93 -3.75 15.61
CA ASP A 107 5.74 -3.90 16.81
C ASP A 107 6.45 -5.26 16.79
N ASP A 108 7.79 -5.35 16.86
CA ASP A 108 8.79 -4.27 16.93
C ASP A 108 9.37 -3.85 15.57
N GLY A 109 9.49 -4.78 14.63
CA GLY A 109 10.18 -4.58 13.35
C GLY A 109 9.41 -5.22 12.21
N ALA A 110 9.61 -4.74 10.99
CA ALA A 110 8.92 -5.28 9.82
C ALA A 110 9.80 -5.29 8.57
N VAL A 111 9.66 -6.34 7.75
CA VAL A 111 10.14 -6.36 6.37
C VAL A 111 8.96 -6.67 5.46
N ILE A 112 8.81 -5.86 4.40
CA ILE A 112 7.67 -5.94 3.49
C ILE A 112 8.17 -6.26 2.09
N TYR A 113 7.54 -7.25 1.49
CA TYR A 113 7.82 -7.74 0.16
C TYR A 113 6.60 -7.55 -0.73
N ILE A 114 6.83 -7.13 -1.97
CA ILE A 114 5.82 -7.13 -3.02
C ILE A 114 6.35 -7.99 -4.16
N ASN A 115 5.61 -9.04 -4.50
CA ASN A 115 6.00 -10.01 -5.54
C ASN A 115 7.41 -10.59 -5.33
N GLY A 116 7.78 -10.88 -4.07
CA GLY A 116 9.09 -11.43 -3.71
C GLY A 116 10.23 -10.41 -3.59
N ASN A 117 10.01 -9.13 -3.91
CA ASN A 117 11.02 -8.09 -3.76
C ASN A 117 10.81 -7.32 -2.47
N GLU A 118 11.86 -7.17 -1.66
CA GLU A 118 11.84 -6.30 -0.49
C GLU A 118 11.64 -4.84 -0.92
N VAL A 119 10.57 -4.20 -0.44
CA VAL A 119 10.22 -2.81 -0.78
C VAL A 119 10.35 -1.86 0.40
N VAL A 120 10.17 -2.35 1.63
CA VAL A 120 10.25 -1.56 2.86
C VAL A 120 10.88 -2.42 3.95
N ARG A 121 11.74 -1.78 4.74
CA ARG A 121 12.32 -2.29 5.96
C ARG A 121 12.12 -1.27 7.08
N SER A 122 11.37 -1.62 8.11
CA SER A 122 11.06 -0.76 9.26
C SER A 122 11.66 -1.33 10.54
N ASN A 123 12.50 -0.56 11.22
CA ASN A 123 13.14 -0.94 12.50
C ASN A 123 13.83 -2.32 12.49
N MET A 124 14.49 -2.66 11.38
CA MET A 124 15.28 -3.88 11.24
C MET A 124 16.75 -3.53 10.93
N PRO A 125 17.72 -4.35 11.37
CA PRO A 125 19.13 -4.13 11.08
C PRO A 125 19.43 -4.21 9.58
N SER A 126 20.54 -3.61 9.17
CA SER A 126 21.09 -3.78 7.82
C SER A 126 21.60 -5.21 7.61
N GLY A 127 21.65 -5.66 6.35
CA GLY A 127 22.16 -6.99 5.99
C GLY A 127 21.05 -8.03 5.83
N VAL A 128 21.43 -9.31 5.87
CA VAL A 128 20.51 -10.43 5.66
C VAL A 128 19.61 -10.58 6.89
N VAL A 129 18.30 -10.56 6.65
CA VAL A 129 17.27 -10.85 7.66
C VAL A 129 16.90 -12.32 7.58
N THR A 130 16.78 -12.95 8.76
CA THR A 130 16.38 -14.35 8.95
C THR A 130 15.25 -14.39 9.96
N SER A 131 14.54 -15.52 10.08
CA SER A 131 13.46 -15.71 11.07
C SER A 131 13.89 -15.59 12.55
N THR A 132 15.19 -15.41 12.80
CA THR A 132 15.74 -15.19 14.15
C THR A 132 16.38 -13.81 14.32
N THR A 133 16.40 -13.01 13.26
CA THR A 133 16.90 -11.63 13.32
C THR A 133 15.95 -10.81 14.17
N LEU A 134 16.48 -10.13 15.19
CA LEU A 134 15.71 -9.25 16.04
C LEU A 134 15.53 -7.88 15.39
N ALA A 135 14.47 -7.17 15.78
CA ALA A 135 14.32 -5.75 15.49
C ALA A 135 15.53 -4.95 16.00
N ALA A 136 15.76 -3.76 15.44
CA ALA A 136 16.88 -2.92 15.84
C ALA A 136 16.64 -2.29 17.23
N HIS A 137 15.44 -1.78 17.46
CA HIS A 137 15.03 -1.12 18.70
C HIS A 137 13.70 -1.69 19.22
N THR A 138 13.46 -1.53 20.52
CA THR A 138 12.13 -1.74 21.10
C THR A 138 11.23 -0.58 20.71
N VAL A 139 9.98 -0.85 20.36
CA VAL A 139 8.90 0.13 20.25
C VAL A 139 8.01 0.04 21.49
N SER A 140 7.50 1.18 21.93
CA SER A 140 6.75 1.28 23.19
C SER A 140 5.91 2.55 23.24
N GLY A 141 4.79 2.52 23.94
CA GLY A 141 3.92 3.67 24.14
C GLY A 141 3.22 4.07 22.85
N SER A 142 3.01 5.37 22.61
CA SER A 142 2.19 5.83 21.46
C SER A 142 2.72 5.45 20.07
N ALA A 143 3.96 4.96 19.98
CA ALA A 143 4.55 4.49 18.73
C ALA A 143 4.06 3.08 18.33
N GLU A 144 3.46 2.32 19.25
CA GLU A 144 2.85 1.00 19.00
C GLU A 144 1.55 1.15 18.18
N ASP A 145 0.84 2.26 18.37
CA ASP A 145 -0.40 2.61 17.66
C ASP A 145 -0.17 3.39 16.35
N GLU A 146 1.08 3.74 16.02
CA GLU A 146 1.40 4.62 14.90
C GLU A 146 1.57 3.86 13.58
N PHE A 147 0.91 4.34 12.53
CA PHE A 147 1.18 3.91 11.17
C PHE A 147 2.39 4.63 10.59
N PHE A 148 3.49 3.92 10.41
CA PHE A 148 4.70 4.40 9.74
C PHE A 148 4.48 4.47 8.23
N VAL A 149 4.73 5.64 7.63
CA VAL A 149 4.41 5.91 6.22
C VAL A 149 5.65 5.79 5.33
N TYR A 150 5.51 5.06 4.23
CA TYR A 150 6.50 4.90 3.18
C TYR A 150 5.90 5.20 1.81
N ASN A 151 6.61 5.99 1.00
CA ASN A 151 6.29 6.18 -0.40
C ASN A 151 7.21 5.29 -1.24
N ILE A 152 6.62 4.33 -1.95
CA ILE A 152 7.37 3.38 -2.78
C ILE A 152 6.93 3.47 -4.24
N SER A 153 7.78 3.03 -5.17
CA SER A 153 7.44 3.02 -6.59
C SER A 153 6.36 1.98 -6.89
N SER A 154 5.41 2.33 -7.76
CA SER A 154 4.42 1.39 -8.30
C SER A 154 5.03 0.33 -9.22
N SER A 155 6.30 0.46 -9.61
CA SER A 155 7.02 -0.51 -10.45
C SER A 155 7.19 -1.90 -9.82
N CYS A 156 7.00 -2.03 -8.51
CA CYS A 156 6.96 -3.32 -7.83
C CYS A 156 5.67 -4.12 -8.11
N LEU A 157 4.64 -3.46 -8.66
CA LEU A 157 3.38 -4.09 -9.04
C LEU A 157 3.35 -4.47 -10.52
N VAL A 158 2.62 -5.53 -10.82
CA VAL A 158 2.24 -5.94 -12.17
C VAL A 158 0.74 -5.80 -12.37
N GLN A 159 0.30 -5.68 -13.62
CA GLN A 159 -1.12 -5.77 -13.94
C GLN A 159 -1.63 -7.19 -13.60
N GLY A 160 -2.78 -7.27 -12.92
CA GLY A 160 -3.37 -8.51 -12.45
C GLY A 160 -3.06 -8.78 -10.98
N GLN A 161 -2.82 -10.06 -10.65
CA GLN A 161 -2.59 -10.49 -9.28
C GLN A 161 -1.19 -10.12 -8.80
N ASN A 162 -1.12 -9.58 -7.59
CA ASN A 162 0.11 -9.29 -6.86
C ASN A 162 0.00 -9.89 -5.46
N ILE A 163 1.13 -10.16 -4.84
CA ILE A 163 1.21 -10.57 -3.43
C ILE A 163 1.92 -9.49 -2.63
N VAL A 164 1.33 -9.13 -1.49
CA VAL A 164 2.02 -8.40 -0.42
C VAL A 164 2.30 -9.39 0.69
N ALA A 165 3.57 -9.48 1.08
CA ALA A 165 4.06 -10.39 2.09
C ALA A 165 4.80 -9.58 3.15
N VAL A 166 4.56 -9.85 4.43
CA VAL A 166 5.14 -9.10 5.55
C VAL A 166 5.67 -10.08 6.58
N GLU A 167 6.87 -9.83 7.09
CA GLU A 167 7.37 -10.48 8.30
C GLU A 167 7.52 -9.44 9.41
N ILE A 168 6.91 -9.70 10.57
CA ILE A 168 7.12 -8.94 11.80
C ILE A 168 8.21 -9.62 12.61
N HIS A 169 9.06 -8.82 13.25
CA HIS A 169 10.18 -9.28 14.06
C HIS A 169 10.19 -8.61 15.41
N GLN A 170 10.26 -9.40 16.48
CA GLN A 170 10.37 -8.92 17.85
C GLN A 170 11.79 -8.50 18.19
N ARG A 171 11.93 -7.51 19.08
CA ARG A 171 13.22 -7.09 19.62
C ARG A 171 13.75 -8.09 20.65
N SER A 172 12.86 -8.85 21.28
CA SER A 172 13.20 -9.89 22.26
C SER A 172 12.17 -11.04 22.26
N LYS A 173 12.60 -12.19 22.77
CA LYS A 173 11.72 -13.36 22.98
C LYS A 173 10.79 -13.26 24.18
N THR A 174 10.85 -12.14 24.90
CA THR A 174 10.04 -11.86 26.09
C THR A 174 9.17 -10.63 25.87
N SER A 175 8.95 -10.21 24.61
CA SER A 175 8.08 -9.07 24.29
C SER A 175 6.72 -9.25 24.94
N SER A 176 6.16 -8.19 25.51
CA SER A 176 4.83 -8.23 26.15
C SER A 176 3.73 -8.45 25.12
N ASP A 177 3.96 -7.96 23.92
CA ASP A 177 3.01 -7.63 22.86
C ASP A 177 3.57 -7.96 21.47
N VAL A 178 2.71 -7.88 20.46
CA VAL A 178 3.03 -7.79 19.03
C VAL A 178 1.82 -7.17 18.34
N SER A 179 2.03 -6.31 17.35
CA SER A 179 0.94 -5.70 16.60
C SER A 179 1.25 -5.58 15.12
N PHE A 180 0.25 -5.85 14.27
CA PHE A 180 0.34 -5.75 12.82
C PHE A 180 -0.98 -5.27 12.18
N ASP A 181 -0.87 -4.19 11.40
CA ASP A 181 -1.82 -3.85 10.35
C ASP A 181 -1.08 -3.11 9.22
N LEU A 182 -1.55 -3.25 7.98
CA LEU A 182 -0.96 -2.60 6.81
C LEU A 182 -2.06 -2.07 5.90
N LYS A 183 -1.90 -0.80 5.54
CA LYS A 183 -2.72 -0.11 4.54
C LYS A 183 -1.86 0.24 3.33
N LEU A 184 -2.40 0.01 2.14
CA LEU A 184 -1.73 0.28 0.88
C LEU A 184 -2.67 1.02 -0.08
N ASN A 185 -2.20 2.16 -0.60
CA ASN A 185 -2.94 2.96 -1.56
C ASN A 185 -2.02 3.38 -2.70
N PHE A 186 -2.59 3.67 -3.86
CA PHE A 186 -1.86 4.46 -4.83
C PHE A 186 -1.72 5.90 -4.32
N THR A 187 -0.57 6.52 -4.58
CA THR A 187 -0.44 7.97 -4.38
C THR A 187 -1.29 8.67 -5.44
N GLN A 188 -2.40 9.27 -5.01
CA GLN A 188 -3.23 10.04 -5.93
C GLN A 188 -2.42 11.23 -6.46
N LEU A 189 -2.29 11.31 -7.78
CA LEU A 189 -1.97 12.58 -8.41
C LEU A 189 -3.19 13.48 -8.28
N SER A 190 -3.04 14.59 -7.56
CA SER A 190 -3.96 15.70 -7.65
C SER A 190 -3.85 16.29 -9.06
N LEU A 191 -4.64 15.77 -10.00
CA LEU A 191 -4.94 16.50 -11.21
C LEU A 191 -5.93 17.59 -10.84
N PHE A 192 -5.42 18.75 -10.42
CA PHE A 192 -6.21 19.98 -10.51
C PHE A 192 -6.54 20.22 -11.98
N ARG A 193 -7.69 19.71 -12.44
CA ARG A 193 -8.30 20.26 -13.64
C ARG A 193 -8.83 21.63 -13.24
N LYS A 194 -8.02 22.68 -13.44
CA LYS A 194 -8.57 24.04 -13.43
C LYS A 194 -9.63 24.09 -14.51
N ALA A 195 -10.87 24.36 -14.12
CA ALA A 195 -11.91 24.66 -15.08
C ALA A 195 -11.46 25.84 -15.96
N PRO A 196 -11.84 25.90 -17.24
CA PRO A 196 -11.57 27.08 -18.04
C PRO A 196 -12.16 28.31 -17.35
N TYR A 197 -11.39 29.40 -17.29
CA TYR A 197 -11.89 30.68 -16.79
C TYR A 197 -12.68 31.34 -17.91
N VAL A 198 -13.94 31.67 -17.63
CA VAL A 198 -14.75 32.51 -18.52
C VAL A 198 -14.63 33.94 -18.01
N LEU A 199 -13.97 34.80 -18.78
CA LEU A 199 -13.87 36.23 -18.47
C LEU A 199 -14.85 37.00 -19.34
N TYR A 200 -15.71 37.76 -18.68
CA TYR A 200 -16.60 38.71 -19.33
C TYR A 200 -15.91 40.06 -19.47
N LEU A 201 -15.62 40.48 -20.70
CA LEU A 201 -14.85 41.70 -20.99
C LEU A 201 -15.71 42.96 -21.20
N GLY A 202 -17.02 42.88 -20.97
CA GLY A 202 -17.89 44.06 -20.91
C GLY A 202 -18.53 44.51 -22.23
N THR A 203 -18.23 43.88 -23.37
CA THR A 203 -18.96 44.07 -24.64
C THR A 203 -19.75 42.80 -24.96
N ASN A 204 -21.08 42.91 -25.15
CA ASN A 204 -22.02 41.79 -25.35
C ASN A 204 -21.76 40.89 -26.59
N THR A 205 -20.62 41.03 -27.26
CA THR A 205 -20.30 40.36 -28.53
C THR A 205 -19.08 39.44 -28.44
N GLU A 206 -18.35 39.43 -27.32
CA GLU A 206 -17.12 38.64 -27.18
C GLU A 206 -17.01 37.97 -25.80
N ILE A 207 -16.54 36.72 -25.78
CA ILE A 207 -16.23 35.95 -24.58
C ILE A 207 -14.79 35.49 -24.69
N LEU A 208 -13.98 35.74 -23.66
CA LEU A 208 -12.65 35.17 -23.54
C LEU A 208 -12.72 33.89 -22.69
N ILE A 209 -12.43 32.76 -23.32
CA ILE A 209 -12.25 31.48 -22.63
C ILE A 209 -10.76 31.25 -22.46
N LEU A 210 -10.28 31.27 -21.22
CA LEU A 210 -8.90 30.91 -20.90
C LEU A 210 -8.85 29.47 -20.41
N TRP A 211 -8.13 28.62 -21.13
CA TRP A 211 -7.73 27.31 -20.64
C TRP A 211 -6.22 27.32 -20.33
N GLN A 212 -5.84 26.68 -19.23
CA GLN A 212 -4.44 26.51 -18.89
C GLN A 212 -4.02 25.11 -19.35
N LEU A 213 -3.08 25.02 -20.28
CA LEU A 213 -2.53 23.74 -20.74
C LEU A 213 -1.45 23.26 -19.75
N ASN A 214 -1.34 21.95 -19.57
CA ASN A 214 -0.35 21.32 -18.71
C ASN A 214 1.04 21.21 -19.37
N GLU A 215 1.19 21.69 -20.60
CA GLU A 215 2.43 21.60 -21.38
C GLU A 215 2.90 22.99 -21.80
N THR A 216 4.19 23.27 -21.65
CA THR A 216 4.85 24.43 -22.26
C THR A 216 5.19 24.11 -23.71
N GLY A 217 4.18 24.15 -24.58
CA GLY A 217 4.34 24.04 -26.04
C GLY A 217 3.88 25.32 -26.72
N ASN A 218 4.59 25.76 -27.75
CA ASN A 218 4.18 26.93 -28.55
C ASN A 218 2.91 26.57 -29.34
N CYS A 219 1.76 27.12 -28.94
CA CYS A 219 0.54 27.10 -29.73
C CYS A 219 0.76 27.92 -31.02
N GLN A 220 0.88 27.24 -32.16
CA GLN A 220 0.59 27.84 -33.46
C GLN A 220 -0.90 27.58 -33.72
N PHE A 221 -1.69 28.63 -33.86
CA PHE A 221 -3.06 28.53 -34.36
C PHE A 221 -2.99 28.58 -35.89
N GLU A 222 -3.44 27.53 -36.58
CA GLU A 222 -3.82 27.59 -38.00
C GLU A 222 -5.25 28.14 -38.15
#